data_AF-A0A7R9GCB5-F1
#
_entry.id   AF-A0A7R9GCB5-F1
#
_cell.length_a   1.000
_cell.length_b   1.000
_cell.length_c   1.000
_cell.angle_alpha   90.00
_cell.angle_beta   90.00
_cell.angle_gamma   90.00
#
_symmetry.space_group_name_H-M   'P 1'
#
loop_
_entity.id
_entity.type
_entity.pdbx_description
1 polymer ?
#
loop_
_entity_poly.entity_id
_entity_poly.type
_entity_poly.pdbx_seq_one_letter_code
_entity_poly.pdbx_strand_id
1 'polypeptide(L)'
;MRLIDLSLVSDDQLAKQRASVTWLLRKAFKNKVPEELVDPYYRDHKDQEWLKPQVVRDLANATYYCMTLANIYSSPSFTQLNHWGVIQALNRKGVYVGEPGDVALTETVLIQTTPIKMSAHMAMIEALMSLFVKELTAGGRVMTAVRRVHAESEPSSSEKRPSAEEALLTWVNASCAKLAAEIEARLTRDDRDHAGDYDSIEPSDSLAVAALIEDGWFSSNVDGALIHTKVPEFPVACEVDDLRDGSALGGVIGLYCPDDADWSEVRCPTPASSLSQTESLKNLRILAHVCNESLTHNPLCFRVEDLVNMNWFVTVEKHLKRPQKEDVEYM
;
A
#
# COMPACT_ATOMS: atom_id res chain seq x y z
N MET A 1 -3.69 -26.08 -32.04
CA MET A 1 -3.82 -24.69 -31.57
C MET A 1 -4.81 -24.67 -30.43
N ARG A 2 -4.36 -25.01 -29.20
CA ARG A 2 -5.20 -24.90 -28.01
C ARG A 2 -4.98 -23.50 -27.45
N LEU A 3 -5.97 -22.64 -27.69
CA LEU A 3 -6.14 -21.38 -26.98
C LEU A 3 -6.23 -21.74 -25.50
N ILE A 4 -5.41 -21.11 -24.66
CA ILE A 4 -5.59 -21.19 -23.22
C ILE A 4 -6.93 -20.51 -22.95
N ASP A 5 -7.88 -21.28 -22.42
CA ASP A 5 -9.15 -20.75 -21.95
C ASP A 5 -8.88 -19.93 -20.69
N LEU A 6 -8.85 -18.60 -20.86
CA LEU A 6 -8.60 -17.63 -19.79
C LEU A 6 -9.83 -17.40 -18.90
N SER A 7 -10.94 -18.13 -19.10
CA SER A 7 -12.12 -18.10 -18.21
C SER A 7 -11.85 -18.62 -16.80
N LEU A 8 -10.62 -19.08 -16.51
CA LEU A 8 -10.16 -19.58 -15.21
C LEU A 8 -9.16 -18.67 -14.49
N VAL A 9 -8.78 -17.52 -15.06
CA VAL A 9 -7.97 -16.53 -14.32
C VAL A 9 -8.90 -15.75 -13.41
N SER A 10 -8.73 -15.87 -12.09
CA SER A 10 -9.50 -15.07 -11.15
C SER A 10 -9.22 -13.59 -11.38
N ASP A 11 -10.23 -12.73 -11.18
CA ASP A 11 -10.08 -11.27 -11.31
C ASP A 11 -8.87 -10.76 -10.50
N ASP A 12 -8.60 -11.37 -9.34
CA ASP A 12 -7.44 -11.10 -8.48
C ASP A 12 -6.09 -11.31 -9.18
N GLN A 13 -5.95 -12.39 -9.95
CA GLN A 13 -4.70 -12.69 -10.63
C GLN A 13 -4.45 -11.70 -11.77
N LEU A 14 -5.51 -11.28 -12.47
CA LEU A 14 -5.43 -10.23 -13.48
C LEU A 14 -5.10 -8.87 -12.85
N ALA A 15 -5.74 -8.51 -11.74
CA ALA A 15 -5.45 -7.28 -11.02
C ALA A 15 -4.00 -7.24 -10.50
N LYS A 16 -3.48 -8.36 -9.94
CA LYS A 16 -2.08 -8.46 -9.53
C LYS A 16 -1.13 -8.29 -10.71
N GLN A 17 -1.45 -8.90 -11.84
CA GLN A 17 -0.68 -8.77 -13.07
C GLN A 17 -0.66 -7.31 -13.55
N ARG A 18 -1.82 -6.66 -13.63
CA ARG A 18 -1.95 -5.26 -14.04
C ARG A 18 -1.14 -4.33 -13.15
N ALA A 19 -1.27 -4.48 -11.83
CA ALA A 19 -0.52 -3.69 -10.87
C ALA A 19 0.99 -3.90 -11.01
N SER A 20 1.41 -5.14 -11.24
CA SER A 20 2.83 -5.49 -11.36
C SER A 20 3.47 -4.92 -12.62
N VAL A 21 2.78 -5.03 -13.76
CA VAL A 21 3.25 -4.45 -15.02
C VAL A 21 3.24 -2.92 -14.96
N THR A 22 2.20 -2.32 -14.40
CA THR A 22 2.10 -0.86 -14.22
C THR A 22 3.24 -0.34 -13.36
N TRP A 23 3.53 -1.01 -12.24
CA TRP A 23 4.67 -0.69 -11.38
C TRP A 23 5.99 -0.76 -12.14
N LEU A 24 6.21 -1.84 -12.91
CA LEU A 24 7.45 -2.03 -13.67
C LEU A 24 7.66 -0.87 -14.64
N LEU A 25 6.64 -0.51 -15.42
CA LEU A 25 6.73 0.59 -16.38
C LEU A 25 7.00 1.92 -15.67
N ARG A 26 6.30 2.22 -14.58
CA ARG A 26 6.57 3.43 -13.78
C ARG A 26 8.03 3.48 -13.31
N LYS A 27 8.60 2.37 -12.84
CA LYS A 27 10.02 2.35 -12.42
C LYS A 27 10.99 2.39 -13.58
N ALA A 28 10.69 1.74 -14.71
CA ALA A 28 11.51 1.80 -15.92
C ALA A 28 11.59 3.22 -16.51
N PHE A 29 10.50 4.00 -16.42
CA PHE A 29 10.42 5.36 -16.96
C PHE A 29 10.55 6.48 -15.90
N LYS A 30 11.03 6.18 -14.68
CA LYS A 30 11.16 7.16 -13.57
C LYS A 30 9.87 7.97 -13.35
N ASN A 31 8.73 7.28 -13.35
CA ASN A 31 7.36 7.80 -13.24
C ASN A 31 6.91 8.74 -14.37
N LYS A 32 7.65 8.79 -15.50
CA LYS A 32 7.29 9.53 -16.72
C LYS A 32 6.97 8.56 -17.85
N VAL A 33 5.93 7.74 -17.64
CA VAL A 33 5.52 6.71 -18.61
C VAL A 33 4.94 7.39 -19.85
N PRO A 34 5.34 6.98 -21.08
CA PRO A 34 4.73 7.48 -22.31
C PRO A 34 3.21 7.28 -22.34
N GLU A 35 2.45 8.20 -22.93
CA GLU A 35 0.97 8.18 -22.94
C GLU A 35 0.43 6.86 -23.49
N GLU A 36 1.06 6.32 -24.53
CA GLU A 36 0.68 5.05 -25.14
C GLU A 36 0.90 3.82 -24.25
N LEU A 37 1.64 3.96 -23.15
CA LEU A 37 1.94 2.90 -22.18
C LEU A 37 1.37 3.17 -20.78
N VAL A 38 0.65 4.28 -20.57
CA VAL A 38 0.00 4.57 -19.28
C VAL A 38 -0.95 3.45 -18.89
N ASP A 39 -1.79 2.99 -19.83
CA ASP A 39 -2.45 1.68 -19.72
C ASP A 39 -1.66 0.64 -20.54
N PRO A 40 -0.98 -0.32 -19.91
CA PRO A 40 -0.22 -1.34 -20.62
C PRO A 40 -1.08 -2.38 -21.34
N TYR A 41 -2.39 -2.35 -21.13
CA TYR A 41 -3.33 -3.32 -21.68
C TYR A 41 -4.22 -2.67 -22.74
N TYR A 42 -4.78 -3.51 -23.61
CA TYR A 42 -5.88 -3.15 -24.48
C TYR A 42 -6.96 -4.24 -24.41
N ARG A 43 -8.18 -3.89 -24.79
CA ARG A 43 -9.28 -4.84 -24.92
C ARG A 43 -9.51 -5.19 -26.37
N ASP A 44 -9.70 -6.47 -26.65
CA ASP A 44 -10.07 -6.91 -27.99
C ASP A 44 -11.59 -6.82 -28.21
N HIS A 45 -12.05 -7.28 -29.37
CA HIS A 45 -13.46 -7.30 -29.75
C HIS A 45 -14.33 -8.25 -28.91
N LYS A 46 -13.73 -9.06 -28.04
CA LYS A 46 -14.40 -9.96 -27.09
C LYS A 46 -14.30 -9.46 -25.65
N ASP A 47 -13.91 -8.19 -25.45
CA ASP A 47 -13.66 -7.57 -24.15
C ASP A 47 -12.55 -8.26 -23.33
N GLN A 48 -11.69 -9.04 -23.99
CA GLN A 48 -10.58 -9.71 -23.33
C GLN A 48 -9.38 -8.77 -23.23
N GLU A 49 -8.77 -8.73 -22.05
CA GLU A 49 -7.59 -7.89 -21.79
C GLU A 49 -6.30 -8.56 -22.28
N TRP A 50 -5.52 -7.82 -23.06
CA TRP A 50 -4.24 -8.26 -23.60
C TRP A 50 -3.16 -7.21 -23.33
N LEU A 51 -1.92 -7.66 -23.10
CA LEU A 51 -0.77 -6.76 -23.05
C LEU A 51 -0.52 -6.16 -24.42
N LYS A 52 -0.26 -4.86 -24.47
CA LYS A 52 0.15 -4.17 -25.69
C LYS A 52 1.38 -4.87 -26.30
N PRO A 53 1.47 -5.03 -27.64
CA PRO A 53 2.56 -5.75 -28.29
C PRO A 53 3.96 -5.22 -27.94
N GLN A 54 4.08 -3.91 -27.73
CA GLN A 54 5.31 -3.27 -27.25
C GLN A 54 5.72 -3.79 -25.87
N VAL A 55 4.78 -3.94 -24.94
CA VAL A 55 5.05 -4.42 -23.59
C VAL A 55 5.54 -5.87 -23.64
N VAL A 56 4.87 -6.72 -24.42
CA VAL A 56 5.26 -8.12 -24.63
C VAL A 56 6.70 -8.23 -25.17
N ARG A 57 7.02 -7.47 -26.22
CA ARG A 57 8.35 -7.47 -26.84
C ARG A 57 9.43 -7.04 -25.85
N ASP A 58 9.20 -5.96 -25.12
CA ASP A 58 10.22 -5.37 -24.25
C ASP A 58 10.42 -6.18 -22.94
N LEU A 59 9.40 -6.94 -22.50
CA LEU A 59 9.56 -7.98 -21.47
C LEU A 59 10.39 -9.17 -22.00
N ALA A 60 10.11 -9.62 -23.23
CA ALA A 60 10.83 -10.71 -23.88
C ALA A 60 12.28 -10.35 -24.28
N ASN A 61 12.63 -9.07 -24.27
CA ASN A 61 14.00 -8.57 -24.48
C ASN A 61 14.70 -8.14 -23.17
N ALA A 62 14.05 -8.33 -22.01
CA ALA A 62 14.52 -7.85 -20.69
C ALA A 62 14.70 -6.32 -20.58
N THR A 63 14.21 -5.54 -21.53
CA THR A 63 14.39 -4.09 -21.61
C THR A 63 13.89 -3.38 -20.35
N TYR A 64 12.65 -3.63 -19.93
CA TYR A 64 12.09 -2.96 -18.75
C TYR A 64 12.75 -3.39 -17.44
N TYR A 65 13.26 -4.62 -17.36
CA TYR A 65 14.04 -5.10 -16.21
C TYR A 65 15.36 -4.36 -16.10
N CYS A 66 16.07 -4.23 -17.22
CA CYS A 66 17.31 -3.46 -17.35
C CYS A 66 17.11 -1.98 -16.97
N MET A 67 16.10 -1.34 -17.55
CA MET A 67 15.77 0.06 -17.24
C MET A 67 15.46 0.25 -15.76
N THR A 68 14.68 -0.66 -15.16
CA THR A 68 14.35 -0.61 -13.72
C THR A 68 15.60 -0.72 -12.87
N LEU A 69 16.47 -1.71 -13.11
CA LEU A 69 17.74 -1.85 -12.38
C LEU A 69 18.66 -0.64 -12.56
N ALA A 70 18.79 -0.14 -13.79
CA ALA A 70 19.58 1.05 -14.08
C ALA A 70 19.07 2.27 -13.32
N ASN A 71 17.75 2.41 -13.15
CA ASN A 71 17.14 3.49 -12.40
C ASN A 71 17.29 3.33 -10.88
N ILE A 72 17.15 2.11 -10.35
CA ILE A 72 17.33 1.83 -8.90
C ILE A 72 18.74 2.21 -8.46
N TYR A 73 19.76 1.84 -9.23
CA TYR A 73 21.16 2.08 -8.88
C TYR A 73 21.77 3.33 -9.52
N SER A 74 21.03 4.02 -10.37
CA SER A 74 21.56 5.12 -11.20
C SER A 74 22.85 4.74 -11.94
N SER A 75 22.94 3.48 -12.42
CA SER A 75 24.15 2.92 -13.03
C SER A 75 23.90 2.41 -14.45
N PRO A 76 24.74 2.79 -15.43
CA PRO A 76 24.63 2.31 -16.81
C PRO A 76 25.00 0.83 -16.96
N SER A 77 25.59 0.20 -15.93
CA SER A 77 25.97 -1.22 -15.97
C SER A 77 24.80 -2.18 -16.17
N PHE A 78 23.56 -1.71 -15.99
CA PHE A 78 22.35 -2.51 -16.07
C PHE A 78 21.55 -2.31 -17.36
N THR A 79 22.02 -1.51 -18.33
CA THR A 79 21.20 -1.12 -19.49
C THR A 79 21.07 -2.18 -20.58
N GLN A 80 21.94 -3.19 -20.61
CA GLN A 80 22.00 -4.20 -21.68
C GLN A 80 22.27 -5.60 -21.13
N LEU A 81 21.42 -6.07 -20.22
CA LEU A 81 21.46 -7.43 -19.71
C LEU A 81 20.41 -8.29 -20.41
N ASN A 82 20.70 -9.56 -20.62
CA ASN A 82 19.67 -10.56 -20.88
C ASN A 82 18.99 -10.98 -19.56
N HIS A 83 17.93 -11.78 -19.61
CA HIS A 83 17.19 -12.20 -18.40
C HIS A 83 18.09 -12.89 -17.38
N TRP A 84 19.02 -13.72 -17.85
CA TRP A 84 19.99 -14.37 -16.97
C TRP A 84 20.90 -13.36 -16.26
N GLY A 85 21.38 -12.33 -16.97
CA GLY A 85 22.14 -11.24 -16.39
C GLY A 85 21.35 -10.46 -15.33
N VAL A 86 20.04 -10.26 -15.55
CA VAL A 86 19.13 -9.65 -14.56
C VAL A 86 19.01 -10.56 -13.32
N ILE A 87 18.81 -11.87 -13.49
CA ILE A 87 18.74 -12.84 -12.38
C ILE A 87 20.05 -12.83 -11.59
N GLN A 88 21.20 -12.82 -12.26
CA GLN A 88 22.50 -12.74 -11.59
C GLN A 88 22.68 -11.43 -10.80
N ALA A 89 22.22 -10.31 -11.37
CA ALA A 89 22.27 -9.02 -10.69
C ALA A 89 21.41 -9.04 -9.40
N LEU A 90 20.21 -9.62 -9.46
CA LEU A 90 19.33 -9.80 -8.30
C LEU A 90 19.98 -10.70 -7.24
N ASN A 91 20.53 -11.85 -7.64
CA ASN A 91 21.18 -12.79 -6.72
C ASN A 91 22.37 -12.17 -6.00
N ARG A 92 23.20 -11.37 -6.69
CA ARG A 92 24.32 -10.62 -6.08
C ARG A 92 23.85 -9.61 -5.03
N LYS A 93 22.60 -9.17 -5.12
CA LYS A 93 21.93 -8.28 -4.16
C LYS A 93 21.13 -9.05 -3.12
N GLY A 94 21.22 -10.38 -3.11
CA GLY A 94 20.52 -11.24 -2.16
C GLY A 94 19.01 -11.26 -2.36
N VAL A 95 18.55 -11.11 -3.61
CA VAL A 95 17.15 -11.31 -3.98
C VAL A 95 17.12 -12.43 -5.01
N TYR A 96 16.42 -13.52 -4.69
CA TYR A 96 16.29 -14.68 -5.56
C TYR A 96 14.98 -14.61 -6.32
N VAL A 97 15.01 -14.98 -7.60
CA VAL A 97 13.79 -15.07 -8.41
C VAL A 97 13.11 -16.40 -8.10
N GLY A 98 11.85 -16.34 -7.66
CA GLY A 98 11.04 -17.53 -7.39
C GLY A 98 10.73 -18.30 -8.67
N GLU A 99 10.76 -19.62 -8.62
CA GLU A 99 10.36 -20.44 -9.76
C GLU A 99 8.82 -20.52 -9.81
N PRO A 100 8.19 -20.18 -10.96
CA PRO A 100 6.74 -20.33 -11.11
C PRO A 100 6.30 -21.79 -10.99
N GLY A 101 5.14 -22.04 -10.40
CA GLY A 101 4.64 -23.40 -10.19
C GLY A 101 4.21 -24.14 -11.48
N ASP A 102 3.97 -23.41 -12.56
CA ASP A 102 3.43 -23.93 -13.82
C ASP A 102 4.47 -24.01 -14.96
N VAL A 103 5.65 -23.40 -14.80
CA VAL A 103 6.69 -23.37 -15.83
C VAL A 103 8.07 -23.18 -15.22
N ALA A 104 9.06 -23.92 -15.76
CA ALA A 104 10.46 -23.76 -15.37
C ALA A 104 10.97 -22.37 -15.76
N LEU A 105 11.68 -21.71 -14.85
CA LEU A 105 12.24 -20.38 -15.10
C LEU A 105 13.53 -20.48 -15.92
N THR A 106 13.40 -20.36 -17.25
CA THR A 106 14.54 -20.39 -18.18
C THR A 106 14.52 -19.18 -19.11
N GLU A 107 15.69 -18.81 -19.65
CA GLU A 107 15.78 -17.72 -20.64
C GLU A 107 14.92 -18.03 -21.87
N THR A 108 14.91 -19.28 -22.34
CA THR A 108 14.06 -19.75 -23.44
C THR A 108 12.57 -19.50 -23.20
N VAL A 109 12.10 -19.67 -21.96
CA VAL A 109 10.71 -19.40 -21.57
C VAL A 109 10.43 -17.89 -21.58
N LEU A 110 11.37 -17.07 -21.12
CA LEU A 110 11.23 -15.62 -21.02
C LEU A 110 11.33 -14.89 -22.37
N ILE A 111 11.99 -15.48 -23.38
CA ILE A 111 12.06 -14.89 -24.73
C ILE A 111 10.84 -15.26 -25.61
N GLN A 112 9.99 -16.19 -25.17
CA GLN A 112 8.79 -16.59 -25.93
C GLN A 112 7.73 -15.48 -25.89
N THR A 113 7.21 -15.12 -27.07
CA THR A 113 6.17 -14.10 -27.22
C THR A 113 4.82 -14.64 -27.70
N THR A 114 4.72 -15.94 -28.03
CA THR A 114 3.57 -16.50 -28.75
C THR A 114 3.05 -17.82 -28.13
N PRO A 115 2.32 -17.76 -27.00
CA PRO A 115 2.08 -16.61 -26.13
C PRO A 115 3.24 -16.38 -25.14
N ILE A 116 3.34 -15.16 -24.59
CA ILE A 116 4.27 -14.86 -23.51
C ILE A 116 3.91 -15.62 -22.24
N LYS A 117 4.93 -16.14 -21.55
CA LYS A 117 4.76 -16.92 -20.31
C LYS A 117 4.69 -15.99 -19.11
N MET A 118 3.50 -15.46 -18.85
CA MET A 118 3.31 -14.38 -17.89
C MET A 118 3.72 -14.76 -16.46
N SER A 119 3.49 -16.01 -16.03
CA SER A 119 3.93 -16.50 -14.72
C SER A 119 5.45 -16.35 -14.50
N ALA A 120 6.27 -16.62 -15.53
CA ALA A 120 7.71 -16.40 -15.49
C ALA A 120 8.09 -14.91 -15.42
N HIS A 121 7.42 -14.05 -16.19
CA HIS A 121 7.66 -12.61 -16.14
C HIS A 121 7.19 -11.97 -14.82
N MET A 122 6.13 -12.49 -14.21
CA MET A 122 5.66 -12.05 -12.90
C MET A 122 6.70 -12.33 -11.82
N ALA A 123 7.31 -13.51 -11.81
CA ALA A 123 8.40 -13.82 -10.87
C ALA A 123 9.58 -12.84 -10.98
N MET A 124 9.96 -12.47 -12.21
CA MET A 124 11.00 -11.46 -12.46
C MET A 124 10.61 -10.08 -11.91
N ILE A 125 9.35 -9.67 -12.09
CA ILE A 125 8.85 -8.38 -11.59
C ILE A 125 8.80 -8.38 -10.06
N GLU A 126 8.31 -9.45 -9.43
CA GLU A 126 8.24 -9.61 -7.97
C GLU A 126 9.63 -9.54 -7.33
N ALA A 127 10.65 -10.14 -7.96
CA ALA A 127 12.02 -10.03 -7.51
C ALA A 127 12.55 -8.58 -7.62
N LEU A 128 12.25 -7.86 -8.71
CA LEU A 128 12.60 -6.45 -8.84
C LEU A 128 11.89 -5.57 -7.81
N MET A 129 10.62 -5.83 -7.51
CA MET A 129 9.88 -5.14 -6.45
C MET A 129 10.52 -5.39 -5.08
N SER A 130 10.86 -6.64 -4.79
CA SER A 130 11.52 -7.02 -3.54
C SER A 130 12.87 -6.31 -3.39
N LEU A 131 13.64 -6.23 -4.48
CA LEU A 131 14.89 -5.46 -4.51
C LEU A 131 14.62 -3.97 -4.27
N PHE A 132 13.61 -3.39 -4.91
CA PHE A 132 13.27 -1.99 -4.75
C PHE A 132 12.90 -1.65 -3.29
N VAL A 133 12.06 -2.46 -2.65
CA VAL A 133 11.71 -2.29 -1.23
C VAL A 133 12.95 -2.40 -0.34
N LYS A 134 13.82 -3.38 -0.60
CA LYS A 134 15.09 -3.55 0.12
C LYS A 134 15.99 -2.31 0.01
N GLU A 135 16.15 -1.75 -1.18
CA GLU A 135 16.96 -0.55 -1.41
C GLU A 135 16.31 0.73 -0.84
N LEU A 136 14.97 0.83 -0.88
CA LEU A 136 14.24 1.94 -0.26
C LEU A 136 14.41 1.99 1.27
N THR A 137 14.40 0.80 1.89
CA THR A 137 14.51 0.63 3.34
C THR A 137 15.96 0.51 3.83
N ALA A 138 16.93 0.47 2.91
CA ALA A 138 18.34 0.38 3.23
C ALA A 138 18.86 1.59 4.05
N GLY A 139 19.94 1.37 4.78
CA GLY A 139 20.65 2.44 5.49
C GLY A 139 19.89 3.07 6.66
N GLY A 140 18.83 2.44 7.18
CA GLY A 140 18.08 2.95 8.33
C GLY A 140 17.26 4.21 8.02
N ARG A 141 17.00 4.50 6.74
CA ARG A 141 16.24 5.69 6.30
C ARG A 141 14.85 5.74 6.92
N VAL A 142 14.16 4.60 6.95
CA VAL A 142 12.81 4.48 7.54
C VAL A 142 12.86 4.74 9.04
N MET A 143 13.80 4.10 9.76
CA MET A 143 13.95 4.33 11.20
C MET A 143 14.35 5.76 11.54
N THR A 144 15.08 6.44 10.65
CA THR A 144 15.36 7.87 10.79
C THR A 144 14.08 8.71 10.64
N ALA A 145 13.19 8.34 9.72
CA ALA A 145 11.88 8.98 9.59
C ALA A 145 11.00 8.72 10.83
N VAL A 146 10.96 7.47 11.33
CA VAL A 146 10.26 7.11 12.58
C VAL A 146 10.71 8.00 13.74
N ARG A 147 12.02 8.20 13.93
CA ARG A 147 12.57 9.07 14.98
C ARG A 147 12.23 10.56 14.83
N ARG A 148 11.93 11.02 13.61
CA ARG A 148 11.45 12.41 13.40
C ARG A 148 9.96 12.57 13.72
N VAL A 149 9.21 11.48 13.57
CA VAL A 149 7.78 11.42 13.86
C VAL A 149 7.56 11.23 15.37
N HIS A 150 8.33 10.35 16.01
CA HIS A 150 8.38 10.19 17.46
C HIS A 150 9.61 10.88 18.05
N ALA A 151 9.44 12.08 18.60
CA ALA A 151 10.53 12.87 19.17
C ALA A 151 11.22 12.24 20.41
N GLU A 152 10.67 11.18 21.02
CA GLU A 152 11.05 10.79 22.40
C GLU A 152 11.17 9.27 22.68
N SER A 153 11.11 8.39 21.69
CA SER A 153 11.23 6.94 21.93
C SER A 153 12.62 6.41 21.59
N GLU A 154 13.50 6.31 22.59
CA GLU A 154 14.72 5.48 22.52
C GLU A 154 14.33 4.03 22.18
N PRO A 155 14.92 3.39 21.15
CA PRO A 155 14.62 1.99 20.90
C PRO A 155 15.19 1.15 22.04
N SER A 156 14.33 0.33 22.66
CA SER A 156 14.76 -0.82 23.43
C SER A 156 15.78 -1.61 22.60
N SER A 157 16.89 -1.97 23.23
CA SER A 157 18.09 -2.56 22.65
C SER A 157 17.80 -3.92 22.00
N SER A 158 17.23 -3.92 20.81
CA SER A 158 17.18 -5.07 19.91
C SER A 158 18.47 -5.11 19.10
N GLU A 159 19.32 -6.12 19.32
CA GLU A 159 20.54 -6.35 18.54
C GLU A 159 20.23 -6.66 17.06
N LYS A 160 19.01 -7.10 16.74
CA LYS A 160 18.57 -7.44 15.39
C LYS A 160 18.01 -6.21 14.67
N ARG A 161 18.56 -5.91 13.49
CA ARG A 161 18.00 -4.91 12.58
C ARG A 161 16.62 -5.38 12.10
N PRO A 162 15.57 -4.53 12.16
CA PRO A 162 14.25 -4.91 11.68
C PRO A 162 14.28 -5.23 10.18
N SER A 163 13.37 -6.11 9.75
CA SER A 163 13.10 -6.36 8.34
C SER A 163 12.57 -5.09 7.65
N ALA A 164 12.57 -5.07 6.32
CA ALA A 164 12.02 -3.96 5.56
C ALA A 164 10.52 -3.72 5.88
N GLU A 165 9.78 -4.82 6.02
CA GLU A 165 8.36 -4.82 6.35
C GLU A 165 8.11 -4.29 7.77
N GLU A 166 8.83 -4.83 8.76
CA GLU A 166 8.74 -4.38 10.16
C GLU A 166 9.05 -2.87 10.29
N ALA A 167 10.08 -2.39 9.58
CA ALA A 167 10.44 -0.97 9.59
C ALA A 167 9.34 -0.09 8.97
N LEU A 168 8.72 -0.52 7.87
CA LEU A 168 7.64 0.21 7.20
C LEU A 168 6.36 0.23 8.04
N LEU A 169 5.97 -0.90 8.65
CA LEU A 169 4.81 -0.97 9.55
C LEU A 169 5.02 -0.09 10.80
N THR A 170 6.24 -0.09 11.35
CA THR A 170 6.60 0.82 12.45
C THR A 170 6.44 2.29 12.04
N TRP A 171 6.83 2.64 10.81
CA TRP A 171 6.66 4.00 10.29
C TRP A 171 5.19 4.38 10.07
N VAL A 172 4.34 3.45 9.61
CA VAL A 172 2.89 3.66 9.48
C VAL A 172 2.30 3.94 10.87
N ASN A 173 2.52 3.04 11.83
CA ASN A 173 1.99 3.17 13.19
C ASN A 173 2.45 4.47 13.86
N ALA A 174 3.73 4.82 13.67
CA ALA A 174 4.28 6.07 14.18
C ALA A 174 3.58 7.31 13.60
N SER A 175 3.30 7.27 12.30
CA SER A 175 2.63 8.37 11.61
C SER A 175 1.20 8.55 12.12
N CYS A 176 0.46 7.45 12.29
CA CYS A 176 -0.88 7.46 12.87
C CYS A 176 -0.88 8.03 14.30
N ALA A 177 0.05 7.57 15.16
CA ALA A 177 0.15 8.05 16.53
C ALA A 177 0.47 9.55 16.61
N LYS A 178 1.36 10.04 15.73
CA LYS A 178 1.67 11.47 15.66
C LYS A 178 0.46 12.30 15.23
N LEU A 179 -0.26 11.87 14.19
CA LEU A 179 -1.46 12.57 13.74
C LEU A 179 -2.53 12.64 14.85
N ALA A 180 -2.78 11.52 15.53
CA ALA A 180 -3.71 11.48 16.65
C ALA A 180 -3.33 12.49 17.75
N ALA A 181 -2.05 12.55 18.13
CA ALA A 181 -1.55 13.51 19.10
C ALA A 181 -1.67 14.97 18.62
N GLU A 182 -1.45 15.24 17.33
CA GLU A 182 -1.65 16.59 16.77
C GLU A 182 -3.12 17.01 16.79
N ILE A 183 -4.05 16.09 16.54
CA ILE A 183 -5.50 16.36 16.62
C ILE A 183 -5.91 16.62 18.06
N GLU A 184 -5.46 15.79 19.01
CA GLU A 184 -5.72 15.97 20.44
C GLU A 184 -5.20 17.32 20.95
N ALA A 185 -4.00 17.71 20.53
CA ALA A 185 -3.42 19.00 20.88
C ALA A 185 -4.18 20.20 20.28
N ARG A 186 -4.86 20.04 19.14
CA ARG A 186 -5.72 21.09 18.56
C ARG A 186 -7.03 21.22 19.33
N LEU A 187 -7.71 20.10 19.61
CA LEU A 187 -8.96 20.07 20.36
C LEU A 187 -8.80 20.66 21.78
N THR A 188 -7.73 20.29 22.48
CA THR A 188 -7.43 20.81 23.82
C THR A 188 -7.06 22.30 23.86
N ARG A 189 -6.63 22.89 22.73
CA ARG A 189 -6.39 24.34 22.63
C ARG A 189 -7.70 25.08 22.41
N ASP A 190 -8.55 24.59 21.51
CA ASP A 190 -9.85 25.20 21.23
C ASP A 190 -10.73 25.23 22.49
N ASP A 191 -10.70 24.18 23.32
CA ASP A 191 -11.40 24.16 24.62
C ASP A 191 -10.91 25.23 25.59
N ARG A 192 -9.60 25.54 25.59
CA ARG A 192 -9.01 26.57 26.47
C ARG A 192 -9.34 27.98 26.01
N ASP A 193 -9.37 28.22 24.71
CA ASP A 193 -9.68 29.53 24.14
C ASP A 193 -11.18 29.85 24.33
N HIS A 194 -12.08 28.86 24.22
CA HIS A 194 -13.49 29.03 24.59
C HIS A 194 -13.69 29.13 26.11
N ALA A 195 -12.76 28.58 26.89
CA ALA A 195 -12.83 28.65 28.34
C ALA A 195 -12.49 30.01 28.94
N GLY A 196 -11.62 30.78 28.28
CA GLY A 196 -11.28 32.13 28.70
C GLY A 196 -12.43 33.14 28.58
N ASP A 197 -13.49 32.83 27.82
CA ASP A 197 -14.61 33.74 27.55
C ASP A 197 -15.75 33.60 28.58
N TYR A 198 -15.78 32.52 29.37
CA TYR A 198 -16.79 32.31 30.43
C TYR A 198 -16.36 32.79 31.82
N ASP A 199 -15.09 33.19 32.01
CA ASP A 199 -14.53 33.57 33.32
C ASP A 199 -15.04 34.95 33.83
N SER A 200 -16.06 35.50 33.16
CA SER A 200 -16.76 36.74 33.53
C SER A 200 -18.20 36.54 34.01
N ILE A 201 -18.68 35.30 34.17
CA ILE A 201 -20.05 35.04 34.68
C ILE A 201 -20.01 35.00 36.21
N GLU A 202 -20.65 35.98 36.86
CA GLU A 202 -20.79 36.00 38.32
C GLU A 202 -21.58 34.78 38.85
N PRO A 203 -21.32 34.31 40.08
CA PRO A 203 -21.85 33.04 40.62
C PRO A 203 -23.38 32.97 40.78
N SER A 204 -24.11 34.06 40.51
CA SER A 204 -25.56 34.14 40.65
C SER A 204 -26.34 33.46 39.53
N ASP A 205 -25.73 33.19 38.37
CA ASP A 205 -26.43 32.67 37.19
C ASP A 205 -26.31 31.14 37.02
N SER A 206 -25.63 30.46 37.95
CA SER A 206 -25.38 29.00 37.92
C SER A 206 -26.67 28.14 37.91
N LEU A 207 -27.81 28.68 38.33
CA LEU A 207 -29.10 27.98 38.30
C LEU A 207 -29.73 27.97 36.90
N ALA A 208 -29.45 28.97 36.05
CA ALA A 208 -29.99 29.03 34.69
C ALA A 208 -29.27 28.02 33.77
N VAL A 209 -27.97 27.81 33.96
CA VAL A 209 -27.17 26.85 33.19
C VAL A 209 -27.56 25.41 33.53
N ALA A 210 -27.83 25.13 34.82
CA ALA A 210 -28.33 23.83 35.26
C ALA A 210 -29.76 23.54 34.75
N ALA A 211 -30.64 24.55 34.72
CA ALA A 211 -32.00 24.41 34.21
C ALA A 211 -32.06 24.13 32.69
N LEU A 212 -31.14 24.69 31.91
CA LEU A 212 -31.04 24.43 30.46
C LEU A 212 -30.54 23.01 30.13
N ILE A 213 -29.85 22.35 31.08
CA ILE A 213 -29.41 20.95 30.95
C ILE A 213 -30.58 19.99 31.27
N GLU A 214 -31.49 20.35 32.17
CA GLU A 214 -32.66 19.53 32.54
C GLU A 214 -33.81 19.58 31.51
N ASP A 215 -33.99 20.68 30.77
CA ASP A 215 -35.06 20.83 29.76
C ASP A 215 -34.74 20.20 28.38
N GLY A 216 -33.65 19.43 28.26
CA GLY A 216 -33.43 18.53 27.12
C GLY A 216 -33.09 19.18 25.77
N TRP A 217 -32.77 20.48 25.73
CA TRP A 217 -32.30 21.16 24.51
C TRP A 217 -30.97 20.60 23.98
N PHE A 218 -30.19 19.91 24.81
CA PHE A 218 -28.95 19.25 24.42
C PHE A 218 -29.10 17.78 23.96
N SER A 219 -30.34 17.28 23.79
CA SER A 219 -30.55 15.84 23.54
C SER A 219 -31.24 15.48 22.22
N SER A 220 -31.38 16.38 21.24
CA SER A 220 -32.07 16.00 19.99
C SER A 220 -31.51 16.53 18.66
N ASN A 221 -30.36 17.22 18.65
CA ASN A 221 -29.77 17.69 17.38
C ASN A 221 -28.26 17.42 17.22
N VAL A 222 -27.70 16.49 18.00
CA VAL A 222 -26.24 16.27 18.10
C VAL A 222 -25.67 15.19 17.18
N ASP A 223 -26.50 14.53 16.37
CA ASP A 223 -26.01 13.54 15.40
C ASP A 223 -25.29 14.17 14.19
N GLY A 224 -25.41 15.50 13.99
CA GLY A 224 -24.81 16.21 12.85
C GLY A 224 -23.63 17.12 13.17
N ALA A 225 -23.49 17.60 14.43
CA ALA A 225 -22.55 18.68 14.77
C ALA A 225 -21.42 18.27 15.73
N LEU A 226 -21.51 17.09 16.39
CA LEU A 226 -20.45 16.57 17.28
C LEU A 226 -19.45 15.65 16.59
N ILE A 227 -19.53 15.48 15.26
CA ILE A 227 -18.65 14.54 14.55
C ILE A 227 -17.21 15.09 14.39
N HIS A 228 -16.94 16.32 14.82
CA HIS A 228 -15.61 16.95 14.72
C HIS A 228 -14.73 16.85 15.98
N THR A 229 -15.16 16.18 17.06
CA THR A 229 -14.50 16.30 18.38
C THR A 229 -13.80 15.06 18.93
N LYS A 230 -13.78 13.92 18.24
CA LYS A 230 -13.05 12.72 18.72
C LYS A 230 -11.80 12.44 17.90
N VAL A 231 -10.66 12.35 18.60
CA VAL A 231 -9.39 11.89 18.03
C VAL A 231 -9.61 10.49 17.44
N PRO A 232 -9.26 10.26 16.16
CA PRO A 232 -9.39 8.96 15.53
C PRO A 232 -8.43 7.94 16.19
N GLU A 233 -8.99 6.80 16.59
CA GLU A 233 -8.23 5.67 17.11
C GLU A 233 -7.75 4.80 15.93
N PHE A 234 -6.64 5.19 15.30
CA PHE A 234 -6.07 4.42 14.20
C PHE A 234 -5.63 3.02 14.65
N PRO A 235 -5.93 1.97 13.88
CA PRO A 235 -5.52 0.62 14.21
C PRO A 235 -4.00 0.46 14.09
N VAL A 236 -3.42 -0.35 14.97
CA VAL A 236 -2.00 -0.73 14.88
C VAL A 236 -1.85 -1.81 13.80
N ALA A 237 -1.10 -1.51 12.75
CA ALA A 237 -0.77 -2.48 11.71
C ALA A 237 0.38 -3.38 12.17
N CYS A 238 0.11 -4.68 12.26
CA CYS A 238 1.05 -5.72 12.65
C CYS A 238 1.58 -6.49 11.43
N GLU A 239 0.76 -6.59 10.38
CA GLU A 239 1.09 -7.16 9.08
C GLU A 239 0.62 -6.24 7.94
N VAL A 240 1.11 -6.47 6.72
CA VAL A 240 0.72 -5.66 5.54
C VAL A 240 -0.79 -5.71 5.31
N ASP A 241 -1.43 -6.82 5.69
CA ASP A 241 -2.85 -7.03 5.46
C ASP A 241 -3.76 -6.21 6.37
N ASP A 242 -3.23 -5.71 7.50
CA ASP A 242 -3.93 -4.75 8.34
C ASP A 242 -4.12 -3.39 7.63
N LEU A 243 -3.37 -3.13 6.56
CA LEU A 243 -3.47 -1.88 5.78
C LEU A 243 -4.62 -1.89 4.77
N ARG A 244 -5.25 -3.05 4.55
CA ARG A 244 -6.21 -3.29 3.45
C ARG A 244 -7.47 -2.44 3.53
N ASP A 245 -7.88 -2.05 4.73
CA ASP A 245 -9.09 -1.27 4.97
C ASP A 245 -8.87 0.23 4.80
N GLY A 246 -7.62 0.63 4.52
CA GLY A 246 -7.21 2.01 4.32
C GLY A 246 -7.19 2.86 5.60
N SER A 247 -7.52 2.32 6.77
CA SER A 247 -7.62 3.10 8.02
C SER A 247 -6.25 3.66 8.44
N ALA A 248 -5.25 2.78 8.57
CA ALA A 248 -3.89 3.19 8.93
C ALA A 248 -3.22 4.03 7.83
N LEU A 249 -3.46 3.71 6.56
CA LEU A 249 -2.96 4.52 5.44
C LEU A 249 -3.60 5.92 5.41
N GLY A 250 -4.87 6.03 5.82
CA GLY A 250 -5.57 7.29 6.06
C GLY A 250 -4.87 8.17 7.09
N GLY A 251 -4.38 7.57 8.18
CA GLY A 251 -3.57 8.28 9.17
C GLY A 251 -2.23 8.79 8.63
N VAL A 252 -1.57 8.00 7.77
CA VAL A 252 -0.33 8.43 7.11
C VAL A 252 -0.58 9.63 6.19
N ILE A 253 -1.59 9.56 5.30
CA ILE A 253 -1.87 10.68 4.40
C ILE A 253 -2.36 11.92 5.14
N GLY A 254 -3.15 11.76 6.21
CA GLY A 254 -3.57 12.88 7.06
C GLY A 254 -2.39 13.59 7.73
N LEU A 255 -1.33 12.85 8.07
CA LEU A 255 -0.10 13.43 8.62
C LEU A 255 0.73 14.18 7.58
N TYR A 256 0.95 13.58 6.40
CA TYR A 256 1.89 14.11 5.40
C TYR A 256 1.25 15.06 4.39
N CYS A 257 -0.07 15.00 4.20
CA CYS A 257 -0.83 15.82 3.25
C CYS A 257 -2.03 16.49 3.97
N PRO A 258 -1.81 17.27 5.05
CA PRO A 258 -2.89 17.78 5.90
C PRO A 258 -3.84 18.76 5.19
N ASP A 259 -3.39 19.41 4.11
CA ASP A 259 -4.19 20.36 3.33
C ASP A 259 -5.14 19.67 2.33
N ASP A 260 -4.81 18.43 1.94
CA ASP A 260 -5.54 17.67 0.91
C ASP A 260 -6.28 16.44 1.45
N ALA A 261 -5.90 15.98 2.65
CA ALA A 261 -6.48 14.83 3.31
C ALA A 261 -7.29 15.27 4.55
N ASP A 262 -8.62 15.26 4.43
CA ASP A 262 -9.48 15.42 5.61
C ASP A 262 -9.48 14.11 6.42
N TRP A 263 -8.69 14.10 7.49
CA TRP A 263 -8.58 12.95 8.40
C TRP A 263 -9.93 12.58 9.04
N SER A 264 -10.87 13.53 9.16
CA SER A 264 -12.19 13.27 9.77
C SER A 264 -13.08 12.38 8.88
N GLU A 265 -12.78 12.31 7.58
CA GLU A 265 -13.46 11.42 6.66
C GLU A 265 -12.98 9.97 6.75
N VAL A 266 -11.78 9.74 7.28
CA VAL A 266 -11.19 8.41 7.46
C VAL A 266 -11.95 7.67 8.56
N ARG A 267 -12.43 6.48 8.25
CA ARG A 267 -13.09 5.58 9.21
C ARG A 267 -12.04 4.67 9.83
N CYS A 268 -12.12 4.48 11.15
CA CYS A 268 -11.29 3.53 11.87
C CYS A 268 -12.18 2.45 12.48
N PRO A 269 -11.74 1.17 12.53
CA PRO A 269 -12.48 0.11 13.20
C PRO A 269 -12.59 0.40 14.70
N THR A 270 -13.63 -0.14 15.33
CA THR A 270 -13.75 -0.11 16.79
C THR A 270 -13.20 -1.40 17.38
N PRO A 271 -12.84 -1.44 18.68
CA PRO A 271 -12.46 -2.70 19.32
C PRO A 271 -13.52 -3.82 19.22
N ALA A 272 -14.78 -3.46 18.97
CA ALA A 272 -15.90 -4.39 18.88
C ALA A 272 -16.23 -4.83 17.44
N SER A 273 -15.72 -4.14 16.41
CA SER A 273 -16.12 -4.39 15.03
C SER A 273 -15.08 -3.93 14.00
N SER A 274 -14.81 -4.79 13.02
CA SER A 274 -14.10 -4.41 11.79
C SER A 274 -14.96 -3.47 10.92
N LEU A 275 -14.31 -2.69 10.06
CA LEU A 275 -15.02 -1.88 9.05
C LEU A 275 -15.80 -2.75 8.06
N SER A 276 -16.92 -2.21 7.59
CA SER A 276 -17.65 -2.77 6.44
C SER A 276 -16.88 -2.53 5.13
N GLN A 277 -17.19 -3.33 4.11
CA GLN A 277 -16.59 -3.19 2.76
C GLN A 277 -16.79 -1.79 2.17
N THR A 278 -17.91 -1.13 2.47
CA THR A 278 -18.21 0.23 1.99
C THR A 278 -17.32 1.27 2.66
N GLU A 279 -17.06 1.12 3.96
CA GLU A 279 -16.19 2.02 4.72
C GLU A 279 -14.72 1.86 4.31
N SER A 280 -14.25 0.62 4.16
CA SER A 280 -12.91 0.34 3.63
C SER A 280 -12.73 0.96 2.24
N LEU A 281 -13.73 0.81 1.37
CA LEU A 281 -13.75 1.45 0.05
C LEU A 281 -13.66 2.97 0.12
N LYS A 282 -14.37 3.59 1.08
CA LYS A 282 -14.31 5.03 1.27
C LYS A 282 -12.90 5.47 1.64
N ASN A 283 -12.26 4.82 2.61
CA ASN A 283 -10.89 5.11 3.01
C ASN A 283 -9.91 4.99 1.83
N LEU A 284 -10.03 3.92 1.04
CA LEU A 284 -9.17 3.69 -0.12
C LEU A 284 -9.38 4.72 -1.24
N ARG A 285 -10.60 5.24 -1.41
CA ARG A 285 -10.87 6.34 -2.36
C ARG A 285 -10.22 7.65 -1.92
N ILE A 286 -10.24 7.96 -0.62
CA ILE A 286 -9.53 9.13 -0.06
C ILE A 286 -8.03 9.00 -0.35
N LEU A 287 -7.45 7.83 -0.05
CA LEU A 287 -6.05 7.53 -0.36
C LEU A 287 -5.74 7.73 -1.85
N ALA A 288 -6.60 7.22 -2.73
CA ALA A 288 -6.43 7.34 -4.17
C ALA A 288 -6.50 8.78 -4.66
N HIS A 289 -7.42 9.58 -4.11
CA HIS A 289 -7.54 10.99 -4.43
C HIS A 289 -6.26 11.76 -4.05
N VAL A 290 -5.82 11.67 -2.80
CA VAL A 290 -4.60 12.33 -2.31
C VAL A 290 -3.37 11.87 -3.10
N CYS A 291 -3.25 10.56 -3.37
CA CYS A 291 -2.15 10.04 -4.18
C CYS A 291 -2.11 10.60 -5.60
N ASN A 292 -3.26 10.97 -6.17
CA ASN A 292 -3.36 11.49 -7.51
C ASN A 292 -3.14 13.01 -7.59
N GLU A 293 -3.70 13.75 -6.64
CA GLU A 293 -3.71 15.21 -6.67
C GLU A 293 -2.51 15.84 -5.94
N SER A 294 -2.11 15.27 -4.80
CA SER A 294 -1.14 15.89 -3.90
C SER A 294 0.32 15.47 -4.15
N LEU A 295 0.51 14.26 -4.67
CA LEU A 295 1.86 13.71 -4.87
C LEU A 295 2.35 13.98 -6.29
N THR A 296 3.63 14.36 -6.42
CA THR A 296 4.27 14.58 -7.74
C THR A 296 4.12 13.39 -8.68
N HIS A 297 4.08 12.18 -8.13
CA HIS A 297 3.83 10.96 -8.87
C HIS A 297 2.90 10.06 -8.07
N ASN A 298 1.80 9.63 -8.69
CA ASN A 298 0.87 8.69 -8.08
C ASN A 298 1.59 7.33 -7.83
N PRO A 299 1.71 6.88 -6.56
CA PRO A 299 2.36 5.61 -6.24
C PRO A 299 1.45 4.39 -6.45
N LEU A 300 0.12 4.57 -6.54
CA LEU A 300 -0.86 3.49 -6.60
C LEU A 300 -0.86 2.85 -7.98
N CYS A 301 -0.49 1.57 -8.04
CA CYS A 301 -0.46 0.79 -9.27
C CYS A 301 -1.71 -0.08 -9.46
N PHE A 302 -2.62 -0.05 -8.50
CA PHE A 302 -3.90 -0.77 -8.49
C PHE A 302 -5.06 0.21 -8.60
N ARG A 303 -6.20 -0.26 -9.11
CA ARG A 303 -7.46 0.48 -8.98
C ARG A 303 -8.04 0.27 -7.59
N VAL A 304 -8.83 1.22 -7.10
CA VAL A 304 -9.47 1.08 -5.77
C VAL A 304 -10.44 -0.10 -5.77
N GLU A 305 -11.09 -0.35 -6.92
CA GLU A 305 -11.98 -1.48 -7.12
C GLU A 305 -11.23 -2.83 -7.06
N ASP A 306 -9.96 -2.86 -7.48
CA ASP A 306 -9.13 -4.07 -7.42
C ASP A 306 -8.88 -4.50 -5.96
N LEU A 307 -8.74 -3.54 -5.04
CA LEU A 307 -8.49 -3.81 -3.61
C LEU A 307 -9.67 -4.47 -2.89
N VAL A 308 -10.88 -4.29 -3.41
CA VAL A 308 -12.11 -4.84 -2.83
C VAL A 308 -12.33 -6.29 -3.22
N ASN A 309 -11.89 -6.63 -4.44
CA ASN A 309 -12.04 -7.96 -5.01
C ASN A 309 -10.86 -8.86 -4.66
N MET A 310 -9.66 -8.28 -4.45
CA MET A 310 -8.45 -9.00 -4.03
C MET A 310 -8.67 -9.75 -2.72
N ASN A 311 -9.01 -11.03 -2.83
CA ASN A 311 -8.95 -11.98 -1.74
C ASN A 311 -7.48 -12.41 -1.62
N TRP A 312 -6.67 -11.51 -1.08
CA TRP A 312 -5.21 -11.60 -0.90
C TRP A 312 -4.70 -12.97 -0.39
N PHE A 313 -5.55 -13.78 0.24
CA PHE A 313 -5.20 -15.07 0.83
C PHE A 313 -5.33 -16.33 -0.02
N VAL A 314 -6.14 -16.39 -1.08
CA VAL A 314 -6.27 -17.67 -1.80
C VAL A 314 -4.96 -18.07 -2.50
N THR A 315 -4.09 -17.11 -2.80
CA THR A 315 -2.80 -17.34 -3.47
C THR A 315 -1.63 -17.53 -2.50
N VAL A 316 -1.63 -16.90 -1.32
CA VAL A 316 -0.50 -16.98 -0.38
C VAL A 316 -0.55 -18.23 0.49
N GLU A 317 -1.73 -18.68 0.96
CA GLU A 317 -1.83 -19.90 1.77
C GLU A 317 -1.50 -21.18 0.96
N LYS A 318 -1.75 -21.17 -0.36
CA LYS A 318 -1.38 -22.27 -1.27
C LYS A 318 0.12 -22.35 -1.57
N HIS A 319 0.88 -21.29 -1.32
CA HIS A 319 2.33 -21.27 -1.59
C HIS A 319 3.19 -21.23 -0.33
N LEU A 320 2.60 -20.98 0.85
CA LEU A 320 3.30 -21.05 2.14
C LEU A 320 3.05 -22.34 2.94
N LYS A 321 2.06 -23.16 2.58
CA LYS A 321 2.00 -24.56 3.07
C LYS A 321 3.08 -25.38 2.36
N ARG A 322 4.31 -25.31 2.86
CA ARG A 322 5.29 -26.41 2.69
C ARG A 322 4.57 -27.72 3.07
N PRO A 323 4.71 -28.82 2.30
CA PRO A 323 4.36 -30.12 2.85
C PRO A 323 5.17 -30.31 4.12
N GLN A 324 4.48 -30.44 5.25
CA GLN A 324 5.13 -30.97 6.44
C GLN A 324 5.66 -32.35 6.08
N LYS A 325 6.89 -32.59 6.52
CA LYS A 325 7.68 -33.76 6.18
C LYS A 325 7.31 -34.90 7.12
N GLU A 326 6.07 -35.34 7.05
CA GLU A 326 5.45 -36.48 7.76
C GLU A 326 4.34 -36.91 6.78
N ASP A 327 4.51 -37.87 5.87
CA ASP A 327 4.68 -39.30 6.11
C ASP A 327 5.50 -39.94 4.96
N VAL A 328 6.72 -40.37 5.24
CA VAL A 328 7.33 -41.50 4.55
C VAL A 328 7.89 -42.41 5.63
N GLU A 329 6.97 -43.02 6.36
CA GLU A 329 7.24 -44.23 7.12
C GLU A 329 6.13 -45.24 6.78
N TYR A 330 6.55 -46.39 6.27
CA TYR A 330 5.74 -47.59 5.98
C TYR A 330 4.76 -47.58 4.79
N MET A 331 5.28 -47.87 3.59
CA MET A 331 4.96 -49.07 2.77
C MET A 331 5.53 -48.94 1.36
#